data_AF-A0A0G1FFS9-F1
#
_entry.id   AF-A0A0G1FFS9-F1
#
_cell.length_a   1.000
_cell.length_b   1.000
_cell.length_c   1.000
_cell.angle_alpha   90.00
_cell.angle_beta   90.00
_cell.angle_gamma   90.00
#
_symmetry.space_group_name_H-M   'P 1'
#
loop_
_entity.id
_entity.type
_entity.pdbx_description
1 polymer ?
#
loop_
_entity_poly.entity_id
_entity_poly.type
_entity_poly.pdbx_seq_one_letter_code
_entity_poly.pdbx_strand_id
1 'polypeptide(L)'
;MSERIYYNKLVWDNVPDLIKEKGKECEVRTLDDEEFEIELMKKVEEEASALPETASRQELIDELADVVTCVEYIKNIKKITELELADALERHSRRKGRFEKKNYLVWSSDSTYKTNEKAKTVIRLTIPNKKEGETTTPTEE
;
A
#
# COMPACT_ATOMS: atom_id res chain seq x y z
N MET A 1 -13.40 24.91 25.83
CA MET A 1 -12.49 23.74 25.77
C MET A 1 -12.22 23.48 24.31
N SER A 2 -10.95 23.49 23.89
CA SER A 2 -10.55 23.13 22.52
C SER A 2 -10.88 21.66 22.27
N GLU A 3 -11.51 21.38 21.13
CA GLU A 3 -11.81 20.01 20.70
C GLU A 3 -10.49 19.26 20.41
N ARG A 4 -10.36 18.04 20.94
CA ARG A 4 -9.20 17.16 20.71
C ARG A 4 -9.61 16.03 19.76
N ILE A 5 -8.79 15.78 18.74
CA ILE A 5 -8.93 14.63 17.83
C ILE A 5 -7.86 13.60 18.22
N TYR A 6 -8.26 12.35 18.39
CA TYR A 6 -7.36 11.24 18.75
C TYR A 6 -7.04 10.40 17.51
N TYR A 7 -5.75 10.32 17.16
CA TYR A 7 -5.29 9.62 15.95
C TYR A 7 -4.79 8.21 16.20
N ASN A 8 -4.14 7.94 17.34
CA ASN A 8 -3.60 6.63 17.72
C ASN A 8 -2.80 5.93 16.61
N LYS A 9 -1.78 6.63 16.08
CA LYS A 9 -0.94 6.15 14.98
C LYS A 9 0.53 6.50 15.19
N LEU A 10 1.42 5.74 14.55
CA LEU A 10 2.83 6.09 14.43
C LEU A 10 2.99 7.31 13.52
N VAL A 11 3.86 8.24 13.93
CA VAL A 11 4.17 9.47 13.20
C VAL A 11 5.68 9.64 13.07
N TRP A 12 6.12 10.37 12.05
CA TRP A 12 7.51 10.78 11.90
C TRP A 12 7.93 11.73 13.02
N ASP A 13 9.22 11.71 13.37
CA ASP A 13 9.78 12.43 14.52
C ASP A 13 9.50 13.95 14.50
N ASN A 14 9.39 14.55 13.31
CA ASN A 14 9.16 15.98 13.14
C ASN A 14 7.67 16.38 13.22
N VAL A 15 6.72 15.43 13.19
CA VAL A 15 5.28 15.74 13.21
C VAL A 15 4.86 16.54 14.44
N PRO A 16 5.30 16.21 15.68
CA PRO A 16 4.94 16.98 16.86
C PRO A 16 5.41 18.45 16.79
N ASP A 17 6.57 18.69 16.20
CA ASP A 17 7.13 20.04 16.10
C ASP A 17 6.41 20.84 15.01
N LEU A 18 6.10 20.23 13.86
CA LEU A 18 5.25 20.85 12.82
C LEU A 18 3.85 21.22 13.34
N ILE A 19 3.30 20.47 14.30
CA ILE A 19 2.03 20.81 14.96
C ILE A 19 2.21 22.04 15.87
N LYS A 20 3.27 22.08 16.68
CA LYS A 20 3.58 23.21 17.57
C LYS A 20 3.85 24.50 16.80
N GLU A 21 4.56 24.42 15.68
CA GLU A 21 4.83 25.56 14.78
C GLU A 21 3.54 26.22 14.26
N LYS A 22 2.47 25.44 14.12
CA LYS A 22 1.12 25.94 13.76
C LYS A 22 0.34 26.51 14.95
N GLY A 23 0.97 26.67 16.12
CA GLY A 23 0.35 27.13 17.35
C GLY A 23 -0.68 26.14 17.93
N LYS A 24 -0.52 24.85 17.65
CA LYS A 24 -1.40 23.77 18.12
C LYS A 24 -0.69 22.90 19.17
N GLU A 25 -1.47 22.25 20.01
CA GLU A 25 -0.97 21.31 21.02
C GLU A 25 -1.17 19.87 20.57
N CYS A 26 -0.23 18.99 20.92
CA CYS A 26 -0.36 17.54 20.77
C CYS A 26 0.31 16.81 21.93
N GLU A 27 -0.07 15.54 22.11
CA GLU A 27 0.54 14.61 23.04
C GLU A 27 1.17 13.47 22.24
N VAL A 28 2.39 13.08 22.63
CA VAL A 28 3.08 11.91 22.08
C VAL A 28 3.62 11.05 23.21
N ARG A 29 3.68 9.75 22.98
CA ARG A 29 4.41 8.81 23.84
C ARG A 29 5.41 8.03 22.99
N THR A 30 6.53 7.66 23.60
CA THR A 30 7.46 6.71 22.99
C THR A 30 6.88 5.30 23.10
N LEU A 31 6.96 4.53 22.02
CA LEU A 31 6.59 3.12 21.97
C LEU A 31 7.75 2.26 22.45
N ASP A 32 7.47 1.10 23.05
CA ASP A 32 8.50 0.05 23.20
C ASP A 32 8.73 -0.69 21.87
N ASP A 33 9.71 -1.60 21.84
CA ASP A 33 10.10 -2.31 20.61
C ASP A 33 8.96 -3.17 20.02
N GLU A 34 8.14 -3.80 20.87
CA GLU A 34 7.04 -4.66 20.44
C GLU A 34 5.88 -3.82 19.87
N GLU A 35 5.52 -2.75 20.57
CA GLU A 35 4.52 -1.78 20.13
C GLU A 35 4.95 -1.09 18.83
N PHE A 36 6.22 -0.70 18.73
CA PHE A 36 6.77 -0.05 17.56
C PHE A 36 6.70 -0.97 16.33
N GLU A 37 7.07 -2.24 16.47
CA GLU A 37 7.00 -3.19 15.36
C GLU A 37 5.56 -3.33 14.84
N ILE A 38 4.58 -3.45 15.74
CA ILE A 38 3.16 -3.56 15.39
C ILE A 38 2.68 -2.30 14.67
N GLU A 39 2.98 -1.12 15.22
CA GLU A 39 2.54 0.15 14.63
C GLU A 39 3.26 0.46 13.31
N LEU A 40 4.52 0.04 13.14
CA LEU A 40 5.24 0.16 11.88
C LEU A 40 4.62 -0.70 10.77
N MET A 41 4.15 -1.91 11.09
CA MET A 41 3.43 -2.74 10.12
C MET A 41 2.10 -2.09 9.68
N LYS A 42 1.40 -1.42 10.59
CA LYS A 42 0.20 -0.63 10.25
C LYS A 42 0.57 0.60 9.41
N LYS A 43 1.71 1.22 9.70
CA LYS A 43 2.21 2.39 8.96
C LYS A 43 2.45 2.06 7.49
N VAL A 44 3.03 0.89 7.17
CA VAL A 44 3.15 0.44 5.76
C VAL A 44 1.81 0.38 5.06
N GLU A 45 0.77 -0.12 5.73
CA GLU A 45 -0.59 -0.16 5.16
C GLU A 45 -1.18 1.24 4.97
N GLU A 46 -0.99 2.16 5.92
CA GLU A 46 -1.42 3.56 5.83
C GLU A 46 -0.84 4.23 4.57
N GLU A 47 0.48 4.25 4.43
CA GLU A 47 1.16 4.98 3.34
C GLU A 47 0.94 4.29 1.99
N ALA A 48 0.89 2.96 1.94
CA ALA A 48 0.58 2.24 0.69
C ALA A 48 -0.87 2.48 0.23
N SER A 49 -1.79 2.70 1.18
CA SER A 49 -3.20 2.99 0.87
C SER A 49 -3.41 4.44 0.43
N ALA A 50 -2.46 5.34 0.67
CA ALA A 50 -2.50 6.73 0.22
C ALA A 50 -2.13 6.88 -1.27
N LEU A 51 -1.35 5.95 -1.84
CA LEU A 51 -0.89 6.00 -3.24
C LEU A 51 -2.01 6.29 -4.27
N PRO A 52 -3.21 5.67 -4.22
CA PRO A 52 -4.28 5.93 -5.18
C PRO A 52 -4.95 7.30 -5.04
N GLU A 53 -4.78 7.99 -3.90
CA GLU A 53 -5.38 9.29 -3.60
C GLU A 53 -4.47 10.47 -3.98
N THR A 54 -3.24 10.20 -4.42
CA THR A 54 -2.28 11.22 -4.85
C THR A 54 -2.78 11.98 -6.09
N ALA A 55 -2.73 13.31 -6.04
CA ALA A 55 -3.20 14.20 -7.10
C ALA A 55 -2.06 14.74 -7.98
N SER A 56 -0.80 14.56 -7.54
CA SER A 56 0.38 15.05 -8.25
C SER A 56 1.52 14.03 -8.27
N ARG A 57 2.43 14.19 -9.23
CA ARG A 57 3.65 13.36 -9.31
C ARG A 57 4.52 13.50 -8.06
N GLN A 58 4.54 14.69 -7.45
CA GLN A 58 5.35 14.93 -6.26
C GLN A 58 4.74 14.19 -5.06
N GLU A 59 3.42 14.30 -4.86
CA GLU A 59 2.71 13.51 -3.83
C GLU A 59 2.95 12.01 -4.02
N LEU A 60 2.86 11.49 -5.25
CA LEU A 60 3.17 10.08 -5.52
C LEU A 60 4.60 9.69 -5.12
N ILE A 61 5.58 10.55 -5.37
CA ILE A 61 6.97 10.28 -4.98
C ILE A 61 7.12 10.27 -3.46
N ASP A 62 6.47 11.21 -2.78
CA ASP A 62 6.55 11.34 -1.33
C ASP A 62 5.91 10.11 -0.65
N GLU A 63 4.72 9.69 -1.07
CA GLU A 63 4.06 8.49 -0.55
C GLU A 63 4.84 7.20 -0.86
N LEU A 64 5.46 7.09 -2.04
CA LEU A 64 6.35 5.97 -2.35
C LEU A 64 7.60 5.96 -1.45
N ALA A 65 8.16 7.12 -1.15
CA ALA A 65 9.31 7.23 -0.25
C ALA A 65 8.94 6.81 1.18
N ASP A 66 7.76 7.17 1.66
CA ASP A 66 7.26 6.77 2.98
C ASP A 66 7.07 5.25 3.08
N VAL A 67 6.47 4.62 2.06
CA VAL A 67 6.35 3.15 1.98
C VAL A 67 7.71 2.48 2.00
N VAL A 68 8.65 2.91 1.15
CA VAL A 68 10.00 2.34 1.08
C VAL A 68 10.71 2.48 2.42
N THR A 69 10.64 3.65 3.05
CA THR A 69 11.30 3.91 4.32
C THR A 69 10.76 2.99 5.42
N CYS A 70 9.44 2.81 5.51
CA CYS A 70 8.84 1.88 6.47
C CYS A 70 9.30 0.43 6.24
N VAL A 71 9.40 -0.01 4.98
CA VAL A 71 9.92 -1.34 4.62
C VAL A 71 11.38 -1.51 5.03
N GLU A 72 12.22 -0.48 4.88
CA GLU A 72 13.61 -0.50 5.33
C GLU A 72 13.74 -0.62 6.85
N TYR A 73 12.91 0.09 7.62
CA TYR A 73 12.86 -0.10 9.08
C TYR A 73 12.45 -1.53 9.46
N ILE A 74 11.46 -2.12 8.78
CA ILE A 74 11.05 -3.51 9.01
C ILE A 74 12.20 -4.47 8.72
N LYS A 75 12.91 -4.30 7.59
CA LYS A 75 14.08 -5.12 7.25
C LYS A 75 15.12 -5.08 8.37
N ASN A 76 15.40 -3.90 8.90
CA ASN A 76 16.37 -3.72 9.98
C ASN A 76 15.94 -4.42 11.27
N ILE A 77 14.68 -4.25 11.71
CA ILE A 77 14.14 -4.91 12.91
C ILE A 77 14.18 -6.44 12.75
N LYS A 78 13.78 -6.94 11.57
CA LYS A 78 13.74 -8.37 11.24
C LYS A 78 15.09 -8.96 10.84
N LYS A 79 16.13 -8.14 10.77
CA LYS A 79 17.49 -8.53 10.34
C LYS A 79 17.50 -9.19 8.96
N ILE A 80 16.64 -8.73 8.06
CA ILE A 80 16.54 -9.19 6.67
C ILE A 80 17.62 -8.47 5.86
N THR A 81 18.52 -9.25 5.29
CA THR A 81 19.60 -8.72 4.44
C THR A 81 19.11 -8.39 3.03
N GLU A 82 19.85 -7.53 2.33
CA GLU A 82 19.60 -7.24 0.92
C GLU A 82 19.62 -8.51 0.05
N LEU A 83 20.52 -9.44 0.35
CA LEU A 83 20.66 -10.69 -0.39
C LEU A 83 19.41 -11.57 -0.22
N GLU A 84 18.93 -11.75 1.01
CA GLU A 84 17.72 -12.54 1.27
C GLU A 84 16.49 -11.98 0.56
N LEU A 85 16.35 -10.65 0.56
CA LEU A 85 15.26 -9.97 -0.13
C LEU A 85 15.41 -10.10 -1.66
N ALA A 86 16.60 -9.88 -2.20
CA ALA A 86 16.88 -10.03 -3.63
C ALA A 86 16.58 -11.45 -4.13
N ASP A 87 17.02 -12.46 -3.39
CA ASP A 87 16.73 -13.87 -3.71
C ASP A 87 15.22 -14.15 -3.67
N ALA A 88 14.49 -13.59 -2.69
CA ALA A 88 13.05 -13.72 -2.62
C ALA A 88 12.34 -13.07 -3.81
N LEU A 89 12.78 -11.88 -4.23
CA LEU A 89 12.25 -11.17 -5.39
C LEU A 89 12.48 -11.97 -6.68
N GLU A 90 13.67 -12.56 -6.86
CA GLU A 90 13.96 -13.41 -8.02
C GLU A 90 13.10 -14.68 -8.02
N ARG A 91 13.02 -15.39 -6.89
CA ARG A 91 12.15 -16.57 -6.76
C ARG A 91 10.69 -16.23 -7.05
N HIS A 92 10.21 -15.07 -6.60
CA HIS A 92 8.85 -14.60 -6.87
C HIS A 92 8.65 -14.29 -8.35
N SER A 93 9.60 -13.62 -9.00
CA SER A 93 9.53 -13.34 -10.44
C SER A 93 9.51 -14.62 -11.28
N ARG A 94 10.30 -15.64 -10.92
CA ARG A 94 10.32 -16.92 -11.63
C ARG A 94 9.03 -17.72 -11.44
N ARG A 95 8.45 -17.71 -10.23
CA ARG A 95 7.26 -18.50 -9.87
C ARG A 95 5.94 -17.83 -10.28
N LYS A 96 5.81 -16.52 -10.08
CA LYS A 96 4.58 -15.74 -10.32
C LYS A 96 4.60 -15.01 -11.66
N GLY A 97 5.75 -14.94 -12.32
CA GLY A 97 5.96 -14.09 -13.48
C GLY A 97 6.13 -12.62 -13.08
N ARG A 98 5.94 -11.74 -14.06
CA ARG A 98 6.02 -10.28 -13.93
C ARG A 98 4.72 -9.65 -14.44
N PHE A 99 4.47 -8.39 -14.07
CA PHE A 99 3.31 -7.63 -14.52
C PHE A 99 3.41 -7.13 -15.99
N GLU A 100 4.38 -7.62 -16.77
CA GLU A 100 4.63 -7.21 -18.17
C GLU A 100 3.44 -7.47 -19.09
N LYS A 101 2.69 -8.56 -18.85
CA LYS A 101 1.49 -8.92 -19.63
C LYS A 101 0.26 -8.09 -19.27
N LYS A 102 0.29 -7.37 -18.13
CA LYS A 102 -0.82 -6.53 -17.64
C LYS A 102 -2.16 -7.28 -17.54
N ASN A 103 -2.11 -8.55 -17.15
CA ASN A 103 -3.32 -9.38 -17.00
C ASN A 103 -4.21 -8.84 -15.87
N TYR A 104 -5.51 -8.71 -16.14
CA TYR A 104 -6.56 -8.45 -15.15
C TYR A 104 -7.50 -9.65 -15.11
N LEU A 105 -7.66 -10.28 -13.94
CA LEU A 105 -8.51 -11.47 -13.79
C LEU A 105 -9.97 -11.04 -13.66
N VAL A 106 -10.82 -11.42 -14.61
CA VAL A 106 -12.26 -11.10 -14.60
C VAL A 106 -13.08 -12.19 -13.91
N TRP A 107 -12.78 -13.46 -14.20
CA TRP A 107 -13.43 -14.62 -13.60
C TRP A 107 -12.46 -15.82 -13.57
N SER A 108 -12.72 -16.76 -12.67
CA SER A 108 -12.11 -18.08 -12.65
C SER A 108 -13.17 -19.09 -12.23
N SER A 109 -13.18 -20.26 -12.85
CA SER A 109 -13.99 -21.40 -12.38
C SER A 109 -13.34 -22.13 -11.19
N ASP A 110 -12.10 -21.79 -10.85
CA ASP A 110 -11.41 -22.32 -9.67
C ASP A 110 -11.99 -21.69 -8.40
N SER A 111 -12.91 -22.43 -7.78
CA SER A 111 -13.53 -22.07 -6.51
C SER A 111 -12.63 -22.30 -5.29
N THR A 112 -11.44 -22.87 -5.48
CA THR A 112 -10.49 -23.15 -4.40
C THR A 112 -9.43 -22.07 -4.22
N TYR A 113 -9.36 -21.12 -5.16
CA TYR A 113 -8.44 -19.99 -5.08
C TYR A 113 -8.75 -19.11 -3.86
N LYS A 114 -7.75 -18.99 -2.97
CA LYS A 114 -7.84 -18.13 -1.78
C LYS A 114 -7.25 -16.75 -2.09
N THR A 115 -8.12 -15.74 -2.13
CA THR A 115 -7.69 -14.34 -2.22
C THR A 115 -7.23 -13.82 -0.86
N ASN A 116 -6.22 -12.96 -0.87
CA ASN A 116 -5.79 -12.15 0.27
C ASN A 116 -6.26 -10.69 0.14
N GLU A 117 -7.09 -10.37 -0.85
CA GLU A 117 -7.70 -9.06 -0.99
C GLU A 117 -8.63 -8.79 0.21
N LYS A 118 -8.43 -7.66 0.89
CA LYS A 118 -9.41 -7.17 1.87
C LYS A 118 -10.68 -6.77 1.11
N ALA A 119 -11.85 -7.08 1.68
CA ALA A 119 -13.14 -6.75 1.05
C ALA A 119 -13.17 -5.26 0.67
N LYS A 120 -13.51 -4.99 -0.60
CA LYS A 120 -13.36 -3.70 -1.28
C LYS A 120 -13.88 -2.51 -0.46
N THR A 121 -12.98 -1.81 0.23
CA THR A 121 -13.18 -0.39 0.52
C THR A 121 -12.96 0.35 -0.80
N VAL A 122 -14.07 0.81 -1.36
CA VAL A 122 -14.26 1.57 -2.60
C VAL A 122 -13.04 2.40 -2.99
N ILE A 123 -12.25 1.93 -3.97
CA ILE A 123 -11.31 2.79 -4.70
C ILE A 123 -12.02 3.25 -5.97
N ARG A 124 -12.02 4.57 -6.17
CA ARG A 124 -12.62 5.34 -7.28
C ARG A 124 -12.16 4.95 -8.70
N LEU A 125 -11.44 3.85 -8.85
CA LEU A 125 -10.86 3.32 -10.09
C LEU A 125 -11.45 1.95 -10.41
N THR A 126 -12.78 1.80 -10.34
CA THR A 126 -13.40 0.57 -10.85
C THR A 126 -13.19 0.55 -12.36
N ILE A 127 -12.35 -0.37 -12.84
CA ILE A 127 -12.24 -0.65 -14.27
C ILE A 127 -13.60 -1.22 -14.69
N PRO A 128 -14.37 -0.53 -15.55
CA PRO A 128 -15.63 -1.09 -16.02
C PRO A 128 -15.33 -2.39 -16.76
N ASN A 129 -16.09 -3.45 -16.47
CA ASN A 129 -16.02 -4.67 -17.28
C ASN A 129 -16.30 -4.28 -18.72
N LYS A 130 -15.27 -4.36 -19.57
CA LYS A 130 -15.41 -4.18 -21.01
C LYS A 130 -16.37 -5.28 -21.47
N LYS A 131 -17.62 -4.93 -21.77
CA LYS A 131 -18.57 -5.86 -22.38
C LYS A 131 -17.92 -6.39 -23.66
N GLU A 132 -17.85 -7.70 -23.79
CA GLU A 132 -17.44 -8.35 -25.04
C GLU A 132 -18.36 -7.82 -26.15
N GLY A 133 -17.74 -7.15 -27.13
CA GLY A 133 -18.45 -6.58 -28.27
C GLY A 133 -19.02 -7.70 -29.15
N GLU A 134 -20.19 -7.41 -29.70
CA GLU A 134 -20.91 -8.17 -30.73
C GLU A 134 -19.96 -8.92 -31.68
N THR A 135 -20.15 -10.24 -31.74
CA THR A 135 -19.75 -11.04 -32.89
C THR A 135 -20.49 -10.53 -34.12
N THR A 136 -19.88 -9.62 -34.88
CA THR A 136 -20.25 -9.42 -36.27
C THR A 136 -19.68 -10.59 -37.06
N THR A 137 -20.55 -11.55 -37.37
CA THR A 137 -20.32 -12.57 -38.38
C THR A 137 -19.90 -11.91 -39.70
N PRO A 138 -18.88 -12.42 -40.42
CA PRO A 138 -18.60 -11.96 -41.76
C PRO A 138 -19.71 -12.49 -42.68
N THR A 139 -20.43 -11.58 -43.34
CA THR A 139 -21.28 -11.95 -44.48
C THR A 139 -20.35 -12.32 -45.64
N GLU A 140 -20.32 -13.59 -46.01
CA GLU A 140 -19.79 -14.06 -47.28
C GLU A 140 -20.77 -13.69 -48.41
N GLU A 141 -20.20 -13.21 -49.53
CA GLU A 141 -20.73 -12.99 -50.89
C GLU A 141 -22.04 -12.19 -51.10
#